data_AF-A0A850AS68-F1
#
_entry.id   AF-A0A850AS68-F1
#
_cell.length_a   1.000
_cell.length_b   1.000
_cell.length_c   1.000
_cell.angle_alpha   90.00
_cell.angle_beta   90.00
_cell.angle_gamma   90.00
#
_symmetry.space_group_name_H-M   'P 1'
#
loop_
_entity.id
_entity.type
_entity.pdbx_description
1 polymer ?
#
loop_
_entity_poly.entity_id
_entity_poly.type
_entity_poly.pdbx_seq_one_letter_code
_entity_poly.pdbx_strand_id
1 'polypeptide(L)'
;MAERTKYYEIYGELVKNKIYLQRLVIGLIALNLVLVALCYIGFTRPGQTFVIKDGYAYAARAYEYERSVHEVRKFCYEFAKNLLEFNRDNFNANIKTALQMCSEELEYGMYETIKNSDIPRLVQNTLGTIQFQIREILVKEGDPFRVRVNGQQIFPGQPAPINITFDLEIIVVARTENNPWGLRIVNFKQI
;
A
#
# COMPACT_ATOMS: atom_id res chain seq x y z
N MET A 1 -15.09 -60.34 57.71
CA MET A 1 -13.98 -59.38 57.49
C MET A 1 -13.47 -59.32 56.05
N ALA A 2 -13.60 -60.39 55.25
CA ALA A 2 -13.07 -60.46 53.87
C ALA A 2 -13.83 -59.64 52.80
N GLU A 3 -15.09 -59.26 53.01
CA GLU A 3 -15.85 -58.46 52.03
C GLU A 3 -15.45 -56.98 52.01
N ARG A 4 -14.97 -56.42 53.14
CA ARG A 4 -14.54 -55.02 53.19
C ARG A 4 -13.27 -54.77 52.38
N THR A 5 -12.35 -55.74 52.32
CA THR A 5 -11.09 -55.61 51.58
C THR A 5 -11.30 -55.53 50.06
N LYS A 6 -12.21 -56.34 49.49
CA LYS A 6 -12.57 -56.27 48.06
C LYS A 6 -13.17 -54.93 47.64
N TYR A 7 -13.94 -54.29 48.53
CA TYR A 7 -14.57 -53.00 48.23
C TYR A 7 -13.55 -51.86 48.08
N TYR A 8 -12.47 -51.88 48.87
CA TYR A 8 -11.40 -50.88 48.82
C TYR A 8 -10.47 -51.06 47.61
N GLU A 9 -10.25 -52.29 47.15
CA GLU A 9 -9.44 -52.56 45.94
C GLU A 9 -10.12 -51.99 44.68
N ILE A 10 -11.43 -52.23 44.53
CA ILE A 10 -12.21 -51.70 43.40
C ILE A 10 -12.28 -50.17 43.43
N TYR A 11 -12.48 -49.56 44.60
CA TYR A 11 -12.48 -48.10 44.76
C TYR A 11 -11.09 -47.49 44.47
N GLY A 12 -10.01 -48.17 44.87
CA GLY A 12 -8.63 -47.75 44.61
C GLY A 12 -8.30 -47.73 43.11
N GLU A 13 -8.73 -48.74 42.36
CA GLU A 13 -8.59 -48.78 40.89
C GLU A 13 -9.41 -47.70 40.17
N LEU A 14 -10.64 -47.44 40.62
CA LEU A 14 -11.50 -46.36 40.09
C LEU A 14 -10.88 -44.97 40.32
N VAL A 15 -10.32 -44.72 41.50
CA VAL A 15 -9.62 -43.45 41.81
C VAL A 15 -8.32 -43.32 41.02
N LYS A 16 -7.56 -44.41 40.84
CA LYS A 16 -6.34 -44.43 40.00
C LYS A 16 -6.66 -44.09 38.54
N ASN A 17 -7.73 -44.66 37.99
CA ASN A 17 -8.18 -44.36 36.64
C ASN A 17 -8.63 -42.90 36.48
N LYS A 18 -9.30 -42.31 37.48
CA LYS A 18 -9.68 -40.89 37.45
C LYS A 18 -8.47 -39.95 37.44
N ILE A 19 -7.46 -40.24 38.27
CA ILE A 19 -6.21 -39.44 38.32
C ILE A 19 -5.44 -39.57 37.01
N TYR A 20 -5.37 -40.78 36.44
CA TYR A 20 -4.73 -41.02 35.15
C TYR A 20 -5.44 -40.24 34.03
N LEU A 21 -6.78 -40.30 33.98
CA LEU A 21 -7.57 -39.57 33.00
C LEU A 21 -7.38 -38.06 33.11
N GLN A 22 -7.37 -37.51 34.34
CA GLN A 22 -7.12 -36.08 34.56
C GLN A 22 -5.73 -35.65 34.07
N ARG A 23 -4.68 -36.45 34.35
CA ARG A 23 -3.33 -36.15 33.86
C ARG A 23 -3.24 -36.21 32.33
N LEU A 24 -3.94 -37.16 31.71
CA LEU A 24 -3.99 -37.28 30.26
C LEU A 24 -4.70 -36.08 29.61
N VAL A 25 -5.83 -35.64 30.18
CA VAL A 25 -6.55 -34.44 29.73
C VAL A 25 -5.70 -33.18 29.88
N ILE A 26 -5.03 -33.01 31.02
CA ILE A 26 -4.11 -31.88 31.23
C ILE A 26 -2.95 -31.91 30.23
N GLY A 27 -2.41 -33.10 29.94
CA GLY A 27 -1.37 -33.29 28.93
C GLY A 27 -1.83 -32.90 27.52
N LEU A 28 -3.05 -33.29 27.13
CA LEU A 28 -3.65 -32.91 25.84
C LEU A 28 -3.92 -31.41 25.72
N ILE A 29 -4.34 -30.76 26.81
CA ILE A 29 -4.54 -29.29 26.85
C ILE A 29 -3.18 -28.59 26.69
N ALA A 30 -2.16 -29.03 27.42
CA ALA A 30 -0.81 -28.46 27.32
C ALA A 30 -0.24 -28.61 25.89
N LEU A 31 -0.41 -29.79 25.27
CA LEU A 31 0.02 -30.03 23.89
C LEU A 31 -0.69 -29.09 22.90
N ASN A 32 -1.99 -28.89 23.05
CA ASN A 32 -2.74 -27.95 22.21
C ASN A 32 -2.25 -26.51 22.37
N LEU A 33 -1.99 -26.06 23.60
CA LEU A 33 -1.43 -24.73 23.84
C LEU A 33 -0.06 -24.54 23.17
N VAL A 34 0.79 -25.56 23.20
CA VAL A 34 2.10 -25.55 22.50
C VAL A 34 1.90 -25.47 20.98
N LEU A 35 0.97 -26.25 20.41
CA LEU A 35 0.68 -26.19 18.98
C LEU A 35 0.15 -24.82 18.54
N VAL A 36 -0.76 -24.22 19.32
CA VAL A 36 -1.26 -22.86 19.07
C VAL A 36 -0.14 -21.83 19.13
N ALA A 37 0.78 -21.94 20.12
CA ALA A 37 1.93 -21.06 20.21
C ALA A 37 2.88 -21.21 19.00
N LEU A 38 3.12 -22.43 18.54
CA LEU A 38 3.94 -22.69 17.35
C LEU A 38 3.28 -22.13 16.08
N CYS A 39 1.97 -22.26 15.93
CA CYS A 39 1.22 -21.63 14.83
C CYS A 39 1.33 -20.10 14.90
N TYR A 40 1.15 -19.50 16.07
CA TYR A 40 1.28 -18.05 16.26
C TYR A 40 2.67 -17.54 15.86
N ILE A 41 3.74 -18.24 16.28
CA ILE A 41 5.11 -17.91 15.89
C ILE A 41 5.32 -18.08 14.37
N GLY A 42 4.71 -19.11 13.76
CA GLY A 42 4.78 -19.33 12.31
C GLY A 42 4.11 -18.22 11.50
N PHE A 43 2.92 -17.77 11.92
CA PHE A 43 2.16 -16.72 11.23
C PHE A 43 2.66 -15.30 11.50
N THR A 44 3.41 -15.07 12.58
CA THR A 44 4.00 -13.75 12.89
C THR A 44 5.36 -13.52 12.22
N ARG A 45 5.92 -14.52 11.52
CA ARG A 45 7.14 -14.29 10.74
C ARG A 45 6.83 -13.37 9.55
N PRO A 46 7.62 -12.31 9.34
CA PRO A 46 7.47 -11.48 8.15
C PRO A 46 7.67 -12.36 6.92
N GLY A 47 6.72 -12.30 5.98
CA GLY A 47 6.78 -13.06 4.74
C GLY A 47 8.07 -12.72 3.99
N GLN A 48 8.98 -13.68 3.88
CA GLN A 48 10.19 -13.52 3.07
C GLN A 48 9.80 -13.76 1.62
N THR A 49 9.80 -12.71 0.82
CA THR A 49 9.65 -12.81 -0.64
C THR A 49 11.00 -13.19 -1.25
N PHE A 50 11.03 -14.30 -1.97
CA PHE A 50 12.20 -14.72 -2.74
C PHE A 50 11.99 -14.35 -4.21
N VAL A 51 13.00 -13.74 -4.83
CA VAL A 51 13.01 -13.53 -6.28
C VAL A 51 13.77 -14.70 -6.90
N ILE A 52 13.10 -15.44 -7.80
CA ILE A 52 13.73 -16.50 -8.58
C ILE A 52 14.35 -15.86 -9.82
N LYS A 53 15.68 -15.90 -9.92
CA LYS A 53 16.41 -15.44 -11.10
C LYS A 53 17.46 -16.49 -11.47
N ASP A 54 17.50 -16.87 -12.75
CA ASP A 54 18.48 -17.82 -13.31
C ASP A 54 18.55 -19.17 -12.56
N GLY A 55 17.41 -19.64 -12.03
CA GLY A 55 17.33 -20.91 -11.29
C GLY A 55 17.74 -20.84 -9.82
N TYR A 56 18.10 -19.66 -9.30
CA TYR A 56 18.44 -19.43 -7.89
C TYR A 56 17.43 -18.53 -7.20
N ALA A 57 17.10 -18.85 -5.95
CA ALA A 57 16.25 -18.04 -5.09
C ALA A 57 17.11 -17.05 -4.30
N TYR A 58 16.96 -15.76 -4.60
CA TYR A 58 17.60 -14.69 -3.84
C TYR A 58 16.64 -14.19 -2.76
N ALA A 59 17.12 -14.07 -1.52
CA ALA A 59 16.39 -13.35 -0.49
C ALA A 59 16.27 -11.88 -0.96
N ALA A 60 15.07 -11.45 -1.34
CA ALA A 60 14.85 -10.05 -1.65
C ALA A 60 14.95 -9.26 -0.35
N ARG A 61 15.57 -8.07 -0.40
CA ARG A 61 15.36 -7.07 0.66
C ARG A 61 13.86 -6.89 0.84
N ALA A 62 13.44 -6.64 2.08
CA ALA A 62 12.02 -6.41 2.37
C ALA A 62 11.48 -5.38 1.35
N TYR A 63 10.43 -5.78 0.61
CA TYR A 63 9.74 -4.99 -0.42
C TYR A 63 9.16 -3.67 0.13
N GLU A 64 9.31 -3.44 1.43
CA GLU A 64 8.91 -2.26 2.18
C GLU A 64 9.64 -0.99 1.70
N TYR A 65 10.93 -1.07 1.35
CA TYR A 65 11.78 0.12 1.10
C TYR A 65 12.32 0.27 -0.33
N GLU A 66 12.22 -0.76 -1.18
CA GLU A 66 12.69 -0.66 -2.57
C GLU A 66 11.53 -0.34 -3.53
N ARG A 67 11.80 0.52 -4.52
CA ARG A 67 10.83 0.91 -5.54
C ARG A 67 11.46 0.79 -6.91
N SER A 68 10.79 0.05 -7.78
CA SER A 68 11.20 -0.04 -9.18
C SER A 68 10.87 1.24 -9.93
N VAL A 69 11.64 1.54 -10.97
CA VAL A 69 11.33 2.62 -11.92
C VAL A 69 9.94 2.45 -12.53
N HIS A 70 9.49 1.21 -12.74
CA HIS A 70 8.16 0.93 -13.25
C HIS A 70 7.05 1.38 -12.29
N GLU A 71 7.21 1.12 -10.99
CA GLU A 71 6.28 1.61 -9.96
C GLU A 71 6.27 3.14 -9.90
N VAL A 72 7.45 3.77 -9.93
CA VAL A 72 7.57 5.25 -9.94
C VAL A 72 6.90 5.84 -11.18
N ARG A 73 7.10 5.25 -12.37
CA ARG A 73 6.42 5.68 -13.61
C ARG A 73 4.91 5.57 -13.50
N LYS A 74 4.39 4.46 -12.97
CA LYS A 74 2.94 4.27 -12.82
C LYS A 74 2.34 5.24 -11.80
N PHE A 75 3.03 5.46 -10.68
CA PHE A 75 2.66 6.47 -9.70
C PHE A 75 2.60 7.89 -10.32
N CYS A 76 3.61 8.26 -11.11
CA CYS A 76 3.62 9.55 -11.82
C CYS A 76 2.53 9.67 -12.87
N TYR A 77 2.23 8.57 -13.57
CA TYR A 77 1.14 8.51 -14.54
C TYR A 77 -0.20 8.79 -13.86
N GLU A 78 -0.49 8.11 -12.73
CA GLU A 78 -1.72 8.30 -11.96
C GLU A 78 -1.81 9.72 -11.40
N PHE A 79 -0.71 10.27 -10.87
CA PHE A 79 -0.68 11.66 -10.40
C PHE A 79 -1.00 12.64 -11.54
N ALA A 80 -0.32 12.52 -12.68
CA ALA A 80 -0.47 13.43 -13.82
C ALA A 80 -1.89 13.39 -14.38
N LYS A 81 -2.49 12.20 -14.47
CA LYS A 81 -3.88 12.03 -14.88
C LYS A 81 -4.85 12.69 -13.91
N ASN A 82 -4.72 12.42 -12.61
CA ASN A 82 -5.60 13.02 -11.60
C ASN A 82 -5.44 14.55 -11.49
N LEU A 83 -4.25 15.10 -11.77
CA LEU A 83 -4.03 16.54 -11.71
C LEU A 83 -4.55 17.29 -12.96
N LEU A 84 -4.35 16.71 -14.15
CA LEU A 84 -4.53 17.44 -15.42
C LEU A 84 -5.68 16.94 -16.30
N GLU A 85 -6.28 15.80 -15.96
CA GLU A 85 -7.46 15.26 -16.64
C GLU A 85 -8.70 15.40 -15.75
N PHE A 86 -9.62 16.26 -16.16
CA PHE A 86 -10.80 16.56 -15.37
C PHE A 86 -11.97 17.09 -16.21
N ASN A 87 -13.17 16.95 -15.64
CA ASN A 87 -14.42 17.54 -16.06
C ASN A 87 -15.16 18.06 -14.81
N ARG A 88 -16.36 18.62 -15.00
CA ARG A 88 -17.15 19.19 -13.91
C ARG A 88 -17.49 18.21 -12.80
N ASP A 89 -17.68 16.93 -13.15
CA ASP A 89 -18.18 15.91 -12.24
C ASP A 89 -17.05 15.26 -11.42
N ASN A 90 -15.84 15.14 -11.98
CA ASN A 90 -14.72 14.44 -11.36
C ASN A 90 -13.61 15.36 -10.83
N PHE A 91 -13.63 16.67 -11.12
CA PHE A 91 -12.54 17.59 -10.77
C PHE A 91 -12.15 17.52 -9.28
N ASN A 92 -13.13 17.62 -8.38
CA ASN A 92 -12.85 17.59 -6.94
C ASN A 92 -12.27 16.25 -6.47
N ALA A 93 -12.74 15.13 -7.04
CA ALA A 93 -12.28 13.80 -6.69
C ALA A 93 -10.85 13.54 -7.20
N ASN A 94 -10.57 13.96 -8.44
CA ASN A 94 -9.27 13.80 -9.08
C ASN A 94 -8.22 14.68 -8.40
N ILE A 95 -8.52 15.96 -8.15
CA ILE A 95 -7.61 16.86 -7.43
C ILE A 95 -7.32 16.34 -6.03
N LYS A 96 -8.34 15.90 -5.28
CA LYS A 96 -8.12 15.31 -3.95
C LYS A 96 -7.19 14.10 -4.02
N THR A 97 -7.37 13.21 -5.00
CA THR A 97 -6.51 12.04 -5.18
C THR A 97 -5.07 12.44 -5.50
N ALA A 98 -4.87 13.42 -6.40
CA ALA A 98 -3.54 13.91 -6.75
C ALA A 98 -2.83 14.57 -5.55
N LEU A 99 -3.54 15.40 -4.78
CA LEU A 99 -3.02 16.05 -3.58
C LEU A 99 -2.62 15.03 -2.50
N GLN A 100 -3.42 13.97 -2.34
CA GLN A 100 -3.10 12.85 -1.45
C GLN A 100 -1.88 12.04 -1.87
N MET A 101 -1.23 12.32 -3.01
CA MET A 101 0.05 11.71 -3.42
C MET A 101 1.26 12.59 -3.05
N CYS A 102 1.03 13.84 -2.64
CA CYS A 102 2.04 14.81 -2.25
C CYS A 102 2.43 14.69 -0.77
N SER A 103 3.52 15.35 -0.38
CA SER A 103 3.80 15.69 1.02
C SER A 103 2.79 16.74 1.52
N GLU A 104 2.59 16.82 2.83
CA GLU A 104 1.62 17.76 3.43
C GLU A 104 1.90 19.21 3.06
N GLU A 105 3.18 19.60 3.04
CA GLU A 105 3.63 20.94 2.67
C GLU A 105 3.28 21.26 1.21
N LEU A 106 3.55 20.31 0.30
CA LEU A 106 3.26 20.47 -1.12
C LEU A 106 1.76 20.42 -1.39
N GLU A 107 1.02 19.54 -0.72
CA GLU A 107 -0.44 19.45 -0.79
C GLU A 107 -1.08 20.80 -0.48
N TYR A 108 -0.71 21.42 0.63
CA TYR A 108 -1.24 22.73 1.02
C TYR A 108 -0.90 23.81 -0.03
N GLY A 109 0.35 23.86 -0.49
CA GLY A 109 0.79 24.82 -1.50
C GLY A 109 0.06 24.66 -2.84
N MET A 110 -0.12 23.42 -3.30
CA MET A 110 -0.85 23.11 -4.53
C MET A 110 -2.34 23.41 -4.39
N TYR A 111 -2.96 23.07 -3.25
CA TYR A 111 -4.36 23.37 -2.99
C TYR A 111 -4.64 24.86 -3.05
N GLU A 112 -3.85 25.68 -2.35
CA GLU A 112 -4.01 27.14 -2.37
C GLU A 112 -3.75 27.72 -3.77
N THR A 113 -2.79 27.19 -4.51
CA THR A 113 -2.54 27.59 -5.90
C THR A 113 -3.76 27.30 -6.79
N ILE A 114 -4.33 26.10 -6.70
CA ILE A 114 -5.50 25.70 -7.50
C ILE A 114 -6.72 26.53 -7.13
N LYS A 115 -6.99 26.70 -5.83
CA LYS A 115 -8.13 27.45 -5.30
C LYS A 115 -8.11 28.92 -5.73
N ASN A 116 -6.93 29.54 -5.74
CA ASN A 116 -6.76 30.95 -6.09
C ASN A 116 -6.54 31.17 -7.61
N SER A 117 -6.41 30.11 -8.40
CA SER A 117 -6.28 30.19 -9.86
C SER A 117 -7.65 30.29 -10.58
N ASP A 118 -7.61 30.54 -11.88
CA ASP A 118 -8.79 30.48 -12.75
C ASP A 118 -9.22 29.04 -13.11
N ILE A 119 -8.50 28.01 -12.65
CA ILE A 119 -8.80 26.60 -12.98
C ILE A 119 -10.23 26.21 -12.58
N PRO A 120 -10.73 26.50 -11.35
CA PRO A 120 -12.09 26.12 -10.97
C PRO A 120 -13.15 26.77 -11.85
N ARG A 121 -12.94 28.04 -12.23
CA ARG A 121 -13.83 28.76 -13.16
C ARG A 121 -13.79 28.13 -14.55
N LEU A 122 -12.60 27.77 -15.03
CA LEU A 122 -12.42 27.11 -16.31
C LEU A 122 -13.12 25.74 -16.34
N VAL A 123 -13.01 24.95 -15.27
CA VAL A 123 -13.71 23.66 -15.13
C VAL A 123 -15.22 23.85 -15.24
N GLN A 124 -15.77 24.83 -14.50
CA GLN A 124 -17.20 25.14 -14.50
C GLN A 124 -17.73 25.60 -15.87
N ASN A 125 -16.89 26.22 -16.69
CA ASN A 125 -17.28 26.75 -17.99
C ASN A 125 -17.02 25.76 -19.14
N THR A 126 -16.09 24.81 -18.99
CA THR A 126 -15.74 23.86 -20.04
C THR A 126 -16.86 22.84 -20.24
N LEU A 127 -17.34 22.70 -21.48
CA LEU A 127 -18.32 21.67 -21.88
C LEU A 127 -17.57 20.46 -22.42
N GLY A 128 -17.26 19.51 -21.54
CA GLY A 128 -16.57 18.26 -21.87
C GLY A 128 -15.43 17.93 -20.91
N THR A 129 -14.68 16.89 -21.26
CA THR A 129 -13.53 16.44 -20.47
C THR A 129 -12.25 17.03 -21.04
N ILE A 130 -11.48 17.70 -20.19
CA ILE A 130 -10.11 18.09 -20.50
C ILE A 130 -9.25 16.84 -20.35
N GLN A 131 -8.62 16.40 -21.43
CA GLN A 131 -7.82 15.19 -21.44
C GLN A 131 -6.33 15.52 -21.32
N PHE A 132 -5.58 14.69 -20.59
CA PHE A 132 -4.13 14.80 -20.54
C PHE A 132 -3.46 13.58 -21.19
N GLN A 133 -2.82 13.78 -22.33
CA GLN A 133 -2.08 12.74 -23.05
C GLN A 133 -0.60 12.80 -22.67
N ILE A 134 -0.16 11.82 -21.90
CA ILE A 134 1.25 11.68 -21.51
C ILE A 134 2.02 11.11 -22.69
N ARG A 135 3.05 11.83 -23.13
CA ARG A 135 3.96 11.39 -24.20
C ARG A 135 5.12 10.60 -23.62
N GLU A 136 5.67 11.06 -22.50
CA GLU A 136 6.87 10.49 -21.93
C GLU A 136 6.94 10.73 -20.41
N ILE A 137 7.45 9.73 -19.69
CA ILE A 137 7.81 9.84 -18.27
C ILE A 137 9.26 9.37 -18.13
N LEU A 138 10.16 10.32 -17.94
CA LEU A 138 11.59 10.06 -17.70
C LEU A 138 11.83 9.99 -16.20
N VAL A 139 12.30 8.84 -15.72
CA VAL A 139 12.62 8.63 -14.31
C VAL A 139 14.12 8.46 -14.19
N LYS A 140 14.74 9.29 -13.34
CA LYS A 140 16.12 9.13 -12.90
C LYS A 140 16.10 8.56 -11.48
N GLU A 141 16.67 7.37 -11.34
CA GLU A 141 16.85 6.73 -10.03
C GLU A 141 17.75 7.59 -9.13
N GLY A 142 17.40 7.64 -7.85
CA GLY A 142 18.08 8.44 -6.84
C GLY A 142 17.24 8.52 -5.56
N ASP A 143 17.80 9.13 -4.53
CA ASP A 143 17.07 9.53 -3.34
C ASP A 143 17.24 11.06 -3.18
N PRO A 144 16.25 11.88 -3.61
CA PRO A 144 14.96 11.50 -4.18
C PRO A 144 15.04 11.02 -5.64
N PHE A 145 14.02 10.28 -6.10
CA PHE A 145 13.77 10.04 -7.51
C PHE A 145 13.43 11.37 -8.19
N ARG A 146 14.02 11.60 -9.36
CA ARG A 146 13.69 12.77 -10.19
C ARG A 146 12.94 12.33 -11.42
N VAL A 147 11.74 12.87 -11.61
CA VAL A 147 10.87 12.49 -12.72
C VAL A 147 10.53 13.70 -13.55
N ARG A 148 10.61 13.56 -14.87
CA ARG A 148 10.10 14.54 -15.82
C ARG A 148 8.93 13.93 -16.57
N VAL A 149 7.80 14.62 -16.57
CA VAL A 149 6.60 14.24 -17.31
C VAL A 149 6.40 15.23 -18.44
N ASN A 150 6.35 14.70 -19.66
CA ASN A 150 6.03 15.45 -20.88
C ASN A 150 4.67 14.98 -21.39
N GLY A 151 3.75 15.92 -21.60
CA GLY A 151 2.43 15.59 -22.11
C GLY A 151 1.72 16.75 -22.78
N GLN A 152 0.47 16.50 -23.13
CA GLN A 152 -0.38 17.45 -23.83
C GLN A 152 -1.77 17.48 -23.21
N GLN A 153 -2.25 18.67 -22.91
CA GLN A 153 -3.61 18.89 -22.46
C GLN A 153 -4.50 19.28 -23.64
N ILE A 154 -5.61 18.57 -23.80
CA ILE A 154 -6.56 18.72 -24.90
C ILE A 154 -7.85 19.25 -24.32
N PHE A 155 -8.22 20.47 -24.68
CA PHE A 155 -9.49 21.08 -24.29
C PHE A 155 -10.56 20.76 -25.34
N PRO A 156 -11.78 20.44 -24.91
CA PRO A 156 -12.88 20.21 -25.84
C PRO A 156 -13.17 21.49 -26.64
N GLY A 157 -13.16 21.38 -27.97
CA GLY A 157 -13.41 22.50 -28.87
C GLY A 157 -12.20 23.40 -29.16
N GLN A 158 -11.04 23.15 -28.56
CA GLN A 158 -9.80 23.82 -28.98
C GLN A 158 -9.09 23.04 -30.09
N PRO A 159 -8.61 23.72 -31.15
CA PRO A 159 -7.98 23.06 -32.29
C PRO A 159 -6.55 22.57 -31.99
N ALA A 160 -5.88 23.15 -31.00
CA ALA A 160 -4.48 22.85 -30.69
C ALA A 160 -4.31 22.38 -29.24
N PRO A 161 -3.59 21.27 -28.99
CA PRO A 161 -3.24 20.83 -27.66
C PRO A 161 -2.20 21.74 -27.00
N ILE A 162 -2.28 21.90 -25.68
CA ILE A 162 -1.31 22.64 -24.87
C ILE A 162 -0.23 21.68 -24.38
N ASN A 163 1.04 21.92 -24.75
CA ASN A 163 2.15 21.15 -24.21
C ASN A 163 2.38 21.52 -22.75
N ILE A 164 2.46 20.52 -21.88
CA ILE A 164 2.77 20.70 -20.46
C ILE A 164 3.94 19.79 -20.12
N THR A 165 4.94 20.40 -19.49
CA THR A 165 6.11 19.72 -18.95
C THR A 165 6.25 20.07 -17.48
N PHE A 166 6.50 19.08 -16.63
CA PHE A 166 6.80 19.32 -15.23
C PHE A 166 7.78 18.30 -14.67
N ASP A 167 8.55 18.75 -13.70
CA ASP A 167 9.49 17.95 -12.93
C ASP A 167 8.89 17.64 -11.55
N LEU A 168 9.10 16.41 -11.09
CA LEU A 168 8.71 15.90 -9.78
C LEU A 168 9.95 15.40 -9.04
N GLU A 169 9.98 15.64 -7.73
CA GLU A 169 10.89 14.95 -6.81
C GLU A 169 10.08 14.02 -5.91
N ILE A 170 10.47 12.74 -5.85
CA ILE A 170 9.71 11.69 -5.20
C ILE A 170 10.59 10.94 -4.21
N ILE A 171 10.13 10.84 -2.97
CA ILE A 171 10.78 10.06 -1.91
C ILE A 171 10.06 8.74 -1.69
N VAL A 172 10.80 7.75 -1.21
CA VAL A 172 10.23 6.48 -0.75
C VAL A 172 9.78 6.64 0.70
N VAL A 173 8.56 6.24 0.99
CA VAL A 173 8.01 6.17 2.34
C VAL A 173 7.50 4.75 2.64
N ALA A 174 7.28 4.46 3.91
CA ALA A 174 6.67 3.20 4.32
C ALA A 174 5.29 3.02 3.66
N ARG A 175 5.01 1.81 3.18
CA ARG A 175 3.71 1.48 2.61
C ARG A 175 2.67 1.44 3.71
N THR A 176 1.52 2.04 3.43
CA THR A 176 0.34 1.96 4.31
C THR A 176 -0.86 1.58 3.45
N GLU A 177 -1.98 1.21 4.07
CA GLU A 177 -3.24 0.97 3.33
C GLU A 177 -3.66 2.20 2.51
N ASN A 178 -3.35 3.40 3.01
CA ASN A 178 -3.65 4.67 2.36
C ASN A 178 -2.58 5.12 1.35
N ASN A 179 -1.39 4.51 1.36
CA ASN A 179 -0.31 4.75 0.40
C ASN A 179 0.33 3.40 0.01
N PRO A 180 -0.36 2.60 -0.84
CA PRO A 180 0.14 1.29 -1.25
C PRO A 180 1.44 1.39 -2.06
N TRP A 181 1.65 2.54 -2.72
CA TRP A 181 2.87 2.84 -3.46
C TRP A 181 4.06 3.04 -2.54
N GLY A 182 3.85 3.53 -1.32
CA GLY A 182 4.94 3.98 -0.45
C GLY A 182 5.84 4.98 -1.15
N LEU A 183 5.23 5.91 -1.89
CA LEU A 183 5.88 7.00 -2.62
C LEU A 183 5.20 8.31 -2.24
N ARG A 184 5.96 9.40 -2.18
CA ARG A 184 5.44 10.75 -1.91
C ARG A 184 6.14 11.77 -2.80
N ILE A 185 5.36 12.64 -3.44
CA ILE A 185 5.90 13.78 -4.19
C ILE A 185 6.22 14.89 -3.19
N VAL A 186 7.49 15.30 -3.13
CA VAL A 186 7.94 16.37 -2.22
C VAL A 186 8.11 17.71 -2.93
N ASN A 187 8.26 17.69 -4.25
CA ASN A 187 8.42 18.88 -5.05
C ASN A 187 7.73 18.73 -6.40
N PHE A 188 7.09 19.79 -6.85
CA PHE A 188 6.44 19.91 -8.15
C PHE A 188 6.87 21.22 -8.80
N LYS A 189 7.42 21.14 -10.02
CA LYS A 189 7.83 22.31 -10.78
C LYS A 189 7.38 22.19 -12.22
N GLN A 190 6.44 23.03 -12.63
CA GLN A 190 6.09 23.21 -14.03
C GLN A 190 7.18 24.01 -14.75
N ILE A 191 7.55 23.58 -15.96
CA ILE A 191 8.60 24.18 -16.81
C ILE A 191 7.97 24.89 -17.99
#